data_AF-A0A533S1I4-F1
#
_entry.id   AF-A0A533S1I4-F1
#
_cell.length_a   1.000
_cell.length_b   1.000
_cell.length_c   1.000
_cell.angle_alpha   90.00
_cell.angle_beta   90.00
_cell.angle_gamma   90.00
#
_symmetry.space_group_name_H-M   'P 1'
#
loop_
_entity.id
_entity.type
_entity.pdbx_description
1 polymer ?
#
loop_
_entity_poly.entity_id
_entity_poly.type
_entity_poly.pdbx_seq_one_letter_code
_entity_poly.pdbx_strand_id
1 'polypeptide(L)'
;MLPLPNGIPAKIQRLKKETKVSCLEIHAHDDLGNAVENSIAAVRATDGLYDKIYVSTTMLGMGERAGNAETEKVMMNLYFHYGVKKFEGCISKLKEAAD
;
A
#
# COMPACT_ATOMS: atom_id res chain seq x y z
N MET A 1 -3.77 1.81 -24.14
CA MET A 1 -4.04 1.72 -22.69
C MET A 1 -2.78 1.15 -22.04
N LEU A 2 -2.17 1.85 -21.08
CA LEU A 2 -0.99 1.32 -20.38
C LEU A 2 -1.45 0.14 -19.51
N PRO A 3 -0.68 -0.97 -19.45
CA PRO A 3 -1.03 -2.09 -18.59
C PRO A 3 -1.00 -1.67 -17.11
N LEU A 4 -1.87 -2.28 -16.30
CA LEU A 4 -1.85 -2.12 -14.85
C LEU A 4 -0.46 -2.46 -14.28
N PRO A 5 -0.10 -1.99 -13.07
CA PRO A 5 1.17 -2.31 -12.43
C PRO A 5 1.34 -3.83 -12.24
N ASN A 6 2.01 -4.47 -13.18
CA ASN A 6 2.21 -5.93 -13.18
C ASN A 6 3.46 -6.34 -12.39
N GLY A 7 4.38 -5.40 -12.16
CA GLY A 7 5.67 -5.68 -11.52
C GLY A 7 5.51 -6.12 -10.06
N ILE A 8 4.66 -5.43 -9.28
CA ILE A 8 4.45 -5.76 -7.87
C ILE A 8 3.80 -7.14 -7.69
N PRO A 9 2.65 -7.46 -8.33
CA PRO A 9 2.07 -8.80 -8.24
C PRO A 9 3.03 -9.91 -8.68
N ALA A 10 3.78 -9.71 -9.77
CA ALA A 10 4.73 -10.70 -10.25
C ALA A 10 5.86 -10.98 -9.24
N LYS A 11 6.39 -9.93 -8.61
CA LYS A 11 7.41 -10.06 -7.55
C LYS A 11 6.87 -10.81 -6.34
N ILE A 12 5.65 -10.51 -5.91
CA ILE A 12 5.00 -11.18 -4.77
C ILE A 12 4.81 -12.68 -5.03
N GLN A 13 4.29 -13.03 -6.22
CA GLN A 13 4.15 -14.43 -6.63
C GLN A 13 5.49 -15.17 -6.66
N ARG A 14 6.55 -14.49 -7.11
CA ARG A 14 7.90 -15.06 -7.12
C ARG A 14 8.42 -15.29 -5.70
N LEU A 15 8.30 -14.29 -4.81
CA LEU A 15 8.70 -14.40 -3.41
C LEU A 15 7.97 -15.55 -2.69
N LYS A 16 6.66 -15.73 -2.95
CA LYS A 16 5.90 -16.83 -2.32
C LYS A 16 6.38 -18.20 -2.75
N LYS A 17 6.82 -18.34 -4.01
CA LYS A 17 7.37 -19.60 -4.55
C LYS A 17 8.78 -19.90 -4.03
N GLU A 18 9.57 -18.86 -3.79
CA GLU A 18 11.00 -19.00 -3.46
C GLU A 18 11.30 -18.97 -1.96
N THR A 19 10.36 -18.53 -1.14
CA THR A 19 10.59 -18.33 0.30
C THR A 19 9.49 -18.96 1.15
N LYS A 20 9.78 -19.21 2.42
CA LYS A 20 8.83 -19.72 3.41
C LYS A 20 8.28 -18.65 4.34
N VAL A 21 8.51 -17.37 4.03
CA VAL A 21 8.03 -16.27 4.90
C VAL A 21 6.50 -16.22 4.86
N SER A 22 5.89 -16.05 6.02
CA SER A 22 4.44 -16.01 6.18
C SER A 22 3.86 -14.60 5.99
N CYS A 23 4.68 -13.57 6.21
CA CYS A 23 4.29 -12.17 6.13
C CYS A 23 5.11 -11.45 5.06
N LEU A 24 4.54 -10.40 4.48
CA LEU A 24 5.21 -9.51 3.54
C LEU A 24 5.11 -8.06 4.01
N GLU A 25 6.06 -7.23 3.60
CA GLU A 25 5.99 -5.78 3.70
C GLU A 25 6.20 -5.16 2.32
N ILE A 26 5.47 -4.07 2.02
CA ILE A 26 5.76 -3.16 0.92
C ILE A 26 6.16 -1.79 1.47
N HIS A 27 7.25 -1.24 0.95
CA HIS A 27 7.71 0.12 1.19
C HIS A 27 7.96 0.78 -0.18
N ALA A 28 7.05 1.63 -0.61
CA ALA A 28 7.08 2.24 -1.94
C ALA A 28 7.39 3.73 -1.86
N HIS A 29 8.33 4.17 -2.69
CA HIS A 29 8.62 5.58 -2.91
C HIS A 29 7.84 6.11 -4.12
N ASP A 30 7.57 7.42 -4.12
CA ASP A 30 6.66 8.07 -5.06
C ASP A 30 7.36 8.77 -6.23
N ASP A 31 8.56 8.33 -6.61
CA ASP A 31 9.38 8.94 -7.67
C ASP A 31 8.65 9.12 -9.01
N LEU A 32 7.64 8.28 -9.28
CA LEU A 32 6.81 8.31 -10.49
C LEU A 32 5.31 8.51 -10.20
N GLY A 33 4.94 8.98 -8.99
CA GLY A 33 3.55 9.24 -8.62
C GLY A 33 2.68 7.99 -8.50
N ASN A 34 3.28 6.84 -8.18
CA ASN A 34 2.60 5.54 -8.14
C ASN A 34 2.83 4.74 -6.85
N ALA A 35 3.35 5.35 -5.78
CA ALA A 35 3.63 4.66 -4.52
C ALA A 35 2.36 4.07 -3.89
N VAL A 36 1.27 4.84 -3.87
CA VAL A 36 -0.03 4.39 -3.34
C VAL A 36 -0.55 3.21 -4.14
N GLU A 37 -0.60 3.30 -5.47
CA GLU A 37 -1.12 2.21 -6.30
C GLU A 37 -0.22 0.97 -6.23
N ASN A 38 1.10 1.12 -6.18
CA ASN A 38 2.01 0.00 -5.96
C ASN A 38 1.77 -0.68 -4.60
N SER A 39 1.46 0.10 -3.57
CA SER A 39 1.12 -0.40 -2.23
C SER A 39 -0.21 -1.16 -2.22
N ILE A 40 -1.24 -0.62 -2.88
CA ILE A 40 -2.55 -1.29 -3.00
C ILE A 40 -2.47 -2.55 -3.88
N ALA A 41 -1.68 -2.51 -4.96
CA ALA A 41 -1.39 -3.69 -5.77
C ALA A 41 -0.71 -4.79 -4.96
N ALA A 42 0.17 -4.43 -4.03
CA ALA A 42 0.77 -5.40 -3.11
C ALA A 42 -0.28 -6.04 -2.19
N VAL A 43 -1.13 -5.23 -1.55
CA VAL A 43 -2.22 -5.72 -0.67
C VAL A 43 -3.10 -6.74 -1.40
N ARG A 44 -3.55 -6.40 -2.62
CA ARG A 44 -4.37 -7.31 -3.45
C ARG A 44 -3.62 -8.58 -3.83
N ALA A 45 -2.36 -8.46 -4.23
CA ALA A 45 -1.57 -9.60 -4.65
C ALA A 45 -1.20 -10.55 -3.50
N THR A 46 -1.21 -10.07 -2.26
CA THR A 46 -0.99 -10.91 -1.08
C THR A 46 -2.22 -11.65 -0.58
N ASP A 47 -3.42 -11.24 -1.00
CA ASP A 47 -4.66 -11.87 -0.57
C ASP A 47 -4.68 -13.37 -0.93
N GLY A 48 -4.97 -14.22 0.06
CA GLY A 48 -4.91 -15.68 -0.06
C GLY A 48 -3.50 -16.30 -0.21
N LEU A 49 -2.42 -15.51 -0.25
CA LEU A 49 -1.05 -16.01 -0.38
C LEU A 49 -0.21 -15.86 0.89
N TYR A 50 -0.42 -14.80 1.66
CA TYR A 50 0.32 -14.49 2.87
C TYR A 50 -0.63 -14.30 4.05
N ASP A 51 -0.16 -14.63 5.25
CA ASP A 51 -0.95 -14.50 6.48
C ASP A 51 -1.18 -13.02 6.83
N LYS A 52 -0.22 -12.16 6.47
CA LYS A 52 -0.27 -10.72 6.73
C LYS A 52 0.57 -9.92 5.74
N ILE A 53 0.08 -8.73 5.42
CA ILE A 53 0.80 -7.68 4.68
C ILE A 53 0.96 -6.45 5.59
N TYR A 54 2.16 -5.85 5.55
CA TYR A 54 2.46 -4.55 6.13
C TYR A 54 2.67 -3.54 5.00
N VAL A 55 2.11 -2.35 5.15
CA VAL A 55 2.24 -1.27 4.18
C VAL A 55 2.92 -0.10 4.87
N SER A 56 4.19 0.12 4.53
CA SER A 56 4.97 1.24 5.03
C SER A 56 4.55 2.51 4.30
N THR A 57 4.13 3.50 5.08
CA THR A 57 3.57 4.78 4.63
C THR A 57 4.05 5.89 5.55
N THR A 58 3.89 7.13 5.11
CA THR A 58 4.12 8.32 5.94
C THR A 58 2.98 9.31 5.76
N MET A 59 2.69 10.09 6.81
CA MET A 59 1.69 11.15 6.73
C MET A 59 2.12 12.16 5.66
N LEU A 60 1.19 12.54 4.77
CA LEU A 60 1.47 13.44 3.63
C LEU A 60 2.58 12.94 2.67
N GLY A 61 2.97 11.67 2.76
CA GLY A 61 4.02 11.10 1.92
C GLY A 61 5.43 11.58 2.26
N MET A 62 5.64 12.18 3.44
CA MET A 62 6.96 12.67 3.85
C MET A 62 8.05 11.62 3.69
N GLY A 63 9.18 12.00 3.10
CA GLY A 63 10.31 11.12 2.87
C GLY A 63 11.34 11.75 1.94
N GLU A 64 12.41 11.02 1.66
CA GLU A 64 13.41 11.46 0.68
C GLU A 64 12.82 11.51 -0.74
N ARG A 65 13.43 12.34 -1.60
CA ARG A 65 13.07 12.50 -3.02
C ARG A 65 11.63 12.95 -3.19
N ALA A 66 10.83 12.19 -3.95
CA ALA A 66 9.40 12.45 -4.13
C ALA A 66 8.54 11.94 -2.95
N GLY A 67 9.16 11.35 -1.92
CA GLY A 67 8.46 10.87 -0.75
C GLY A 67 8.04 9.39 -0.84
N ASN A 68 7.13 9.02 0.05
CA ASN A 68 6.60 7.67 0.22
C ASN A 68 5.11 7.63 -0.10
N ALA A 69 4.51 6.44 -0.12
CA ALA A 69 3.06 6.29 -0.16
C ALA A 69 2.40 7.02 1.02
N GLU A 70 1.42 7.87 0.73
CA GLU A 70 0.74 8.66 1.75
C GLU A 70 -0.23 7.80 2.57
N THR A 71 -0.07 7.83 3.90
CA THR A 71 -0.88 7.04 4.84
C THR A 71 -2.37 7.26 4.62
N GLU A 72 -2.78 8.52 4.51
CA GLU A 72 -4.17 8.92 4.34
C GLU A 72 -4.74 8.41 3.00
N LYS A 73 -3.97 8.48 1.91
CA LYS A 73 -4.44 8.01 0.60
C LYS A 73 -4.57 6.49 0.56
N VAL A 74 -3.64 5.76 1.17
CA VAL A 74 -3.74 4.29 1.29
C VAL A 74 -4.97 3.90 2.12
N MET A 75 -5.20 4.55 3.26
CA MET A 75 -6.37 4.29 4.11
C MET A 75 -7.69 4.58 3.37
N MET A 76 -7.79 5.73 2.70
CA MET A 76 -9.00 6.09 1.95
C MET A 76 -9.23 5.16 0.76
N ASN A 77 -8.18 4.70 0.08
CA ASN A 77 -8.29 3.76 -1.03
C ASN A 77 -8.84 2.40 -0.55
N LEU A 78 -8.32 1.88 0.57
CA LEU A 78 -8.83 0.67 1.23
C LEU A 78 -10.30 0.81 1.67
N TYR A 79 -10.70 1.98 2.19
CA TYR A 79 -12.07 2.24 2.61
C TYR A 79 -13.03 2.32 1.41
N PHE A 80 -12.75 3.20 0.45
CA PHE A 80 -13.66 3.48 -0.66
C PHE A 80 -13.73 2.36 -1.70
N HIS A 81 -12.61 1.71 -2.02
CA HIS A 81 -12.55 0.73 -3.11
C HIS A 81 -12.63 -0.71 -2.64
N TYR A 82 -12.24 -0.99 -1.38
CA TYR A 82 -12.17 -2.37 -0.86
C TYR A 82 -13.02 -2.59 0.38
N GLY A 83 -13.79 -1.59 0.83
CA GLY A 83 -14.72 -1.73 1.96
C GLY A 83 -14.04 -2.00 3.30
N VAL A 84 -12.75 -1.68 3.45
CA VAL A 84 -12.02 -1.89 4.70
C VAL A 84 -12.41 -0.81 5.72
N LYS A 85 -13.31 -1.16 6.65
CA LYS A 85 -13.85 -0.23 7.66
C LYS A 85 -13.03 -0.13 8.94
N LYS A 86 -11.85 -0.72 8.99
CA LYS A 86 -10.99 -0.77 10.19
C LYS A 86 -10.71 0.61 10.80
N PHE A 87 -10.74 1.65 9.98
CA PHE A 87 -10.37 3.02 10.36
C PHE A 87 -11.57 3.97 10.51
N GLU A 88 -12.78 3.46 10.35
CA GLU A 88 -14.02 4.25 10.45
C GLU A 88 -14.11 4.89 11.84
N GLY A 89 -14.38 6.20 11.89
CA GLY A 89 -14.38 7.01 13.11
C GLY A 89 -13.05 7.68 13.48
N CYS A 90 -11.93 7.26 12.89
CA CYS A 90 -10.63 7.92 13.08
C CYS A 90 -10.17 8.73 11.86
N ILE A 91 -10.83 8.59 10.70
CA ILE A 91 -10.47 9.28 9.45
C ILE A 91 -10.47 10.81 9.62
N SER A 92 -11.38 11.37 10.42
CA SER A 92 -11.43 12.82 10.67
C SER A 92 -10.13 13.35 11.29
N LYS A 93 -9.42 12.53 12.07
CA LYS A 93 -8.15 12.90 12.69
C LYS A 93 -7.00 13.01 11.70
N LEU A 94 -7.11 12.40 10.51
CA LEU A 94 -6.10 12.55 9.46
C LEU A 94 -6.02 14.00 8.98
N LYS A 95 -7.15 14.71 8.97
CA LYS A 95 -7.17 16.15 8.66
C LYS A 95 -6.44 16.95 9.74
N GLU A 96 -6.76 16.71 11.01
CA GLU A 96 -6.14 17.40 12.15
C GLU A 96 -4.62 17.21 12.20
N ALA A 97 -4.12 16.06 11.76
CA ALA A 97 -2.69 15.76 11.71
C ALA A 97 -1.97 16.31 10.46
N ALA A 98 -2.72 16.79 9.47
CA ALA A 98 -2.22 17.35 8.22
C ALA A 98 -2.18 18.90 8.22
N ASP A 99 -2.97 19.52 9.10
CA ASP A 99 -2.98 20.98 9.35
C ASP A 99 -1.79 21.40 10.24
#